data_AF-A0A973KSV9-F1
#
_entry.id   AF-A0A973KSV9-F1
#
_cell.length_a   1.000
_cell.length_b   1.000
_cell.length_c   1.000
_cell.angle_alpha   90.00
_cell.angle_beta   90.00
_cell.angle_gamma   90.00
#
_symmetry.space_group_name_H-M   'P 1'
#
loop_
_entity.id
_entity.type
_entity.pdbx_description
1 polymer ?
#
loop_
_entity_poly.entity_id
_entity_poly.type
_entity_poly.pdbx_seq_one_letter_code
_entity_poly.pdbx_strand_id
1 'polypeptide(L)'
;MDADWRRLVRSADCRVFYVHFDERDNSATLGVETREVEAYLVFTGLTGLRVTGWGHEEAGRIEVAPRDGQFADVLLGSEVSGIRFRAAEVRQAERRARPAPGSP
;
A
#
# COMPACT_ATOMS: atom_id res chain seq x y z
N MET A 1 14.81 10.62 7.09
CA MET A 1 14.83 9.16 7.31
C MET A 1 13.96 8.55 6.23
N ASP A 2 14.58 7.96 5.20
CA ASP A 2 13.86 7.10 4.25
C ASP A 2 13.41 5.87 5.02
N ALA A 3 12.17 5.89 5.50
CA ALA A 3 11.56 4.71 6.06
C ALA A 3 11.41 3.69 4.94
N ASP A 4 11.96 2.50 5.15
CA ASP A 4 11.96 1.43 4.15
C ASP A 4 10.59 0.76 4.08
N TRP A 5 9.65 1.43 3.40
CA TRP A 5 8.30 0.92 3.16
C TRP A 5 8.31 -0.46 2.52
N ARG A 6 9.38 -0.83 1.79
CA ARG A 6 9.52 -2.17 1.20
C ARG A 6 9.56 -3.24 2.27
N ARG A 7 10.19 -2.96 3.42
CA ARG A 7 10.21 -3.86 4.56
C ARG A 7 8.82 -3.96 5.21
N LEU A 8 8.07 -2.86 5.28
CA LEU A 8 6.71 -2.85 5.82
C LEU A 8 5.77 -3.74 5.00
N VAL A 9 5.69 -3.52 3.69
CA VAL A 9 4.79 -4.29 2.81
C VAL A 9 5.19 -5.75 2.65
N ARG A 10 6.45 -6.11 2.96
CA ARG A 10 6.93 -7.50 2.99
C ARG A 10 6.70 -8.19 4.34
N SER A 11 6.20 -7.47 5.36
CA SER A 11 5.90 -8.08 6.65
C SER A 11 4.69 -9.00 6.54
N ALA A 12 4.76 -10.18 7.17
CA ALA A 12 3.70 -11.17 7.12
C ALA A 12 2.39 -10.71 7.79
N ASP A 13 2.45 -9.69 8.64
CA ASP A 13 1.31 -9.09 9.34
C ASP A 13 0.86 -7.75 8.73
N CYS A 14 1.42 -7.36 7.58
CA CYS A 14 1.04 -6.13 6.90
C CYS A 14 -0.37 -6.27 6.30
N ARG A 15 -1.24 -5.30 6.59
CA ARG A 15 -2.57 -5.18 5.99
C ARG A 15 -2.85 -3.75 5.53
N VAL A 16 -3.70 -3.62 4.52
CA VAL A 16 -4.24 -2.34 4.08
C VAL A 16 -5.51 -2.05 4.88
N PHE A 17 -5.60 -0.86 5.47
CA PHE A 17 -6.80 -0.41 6.19
C PHE A 17 -7.48 0.77 5.51
N TYR A 18 -6.81 1.42 4.56
CA TYR A 18 -7.31 2.58 3.85
C TYR A 18 -6.78 2.59 2.41
N VAL A 19 -7.67 2.93 1.47
CA VAL A 19 -7.33 3.15 0.06
C VAL A 19 -8.05 4.40 -0.41
N HIS A 20 -7.32 5.32 -1.02
CA HIS A 20 -7.86 6.52 -1.66
C HIS A 20 -7.28 6.64 -3.06
N PHE A 21 -8.13 6.83 -4.06
CA PHE A 21 -7.72 7.20 -5.40
C PHE A 21 -8.05 8.67 -5.65
N ASP A 22 -7.06 9.46 -6.02
CA ASP A 22 -7.24 10.83 -6.47
C ASP A 22 -7.02 10.89 -7.98
N GLU A 23 -8.12 11.04 -8.70
CA GLU A 23 -8.14 11.11 -10.17
C GLU A 23 -7.53 12.40 -10.71
N ARG A 24 -7.44 13.46 -9.90
CA ARG A 24 -6.91 14.77 -10.36
C ARG A 24 -5.40 14.71 -10.55
N ASP A 25 -4.71 14.03 -9.64
CA ASP A 25 -3.25 13.95 -9.61
C ASP A 25 -2.72 12.59 -10.09
N ASN A 26 -3.61 11.72 -10.60
CA ASN A 26 -3.28 10.32 -10.92
C ASN A 26 -2.53 9.65 -9.76
N SER A 27 -3.09 9.75 -8.56
CA SER A 27 -2.43 9.28 -7.35
C SER A 27 -3.29 8.31 -6.56
N ALA A 28 -2.65 7.46 -5.77
CA ALA A 28 -3.31 6.65 -4.75
C ALA A 28 -2.60 6.76 -3.42
N THR A 29 -3.37 6.82 -2.35
CA THR A 29 -2.85 6.72 -0.99
C THR A 29 -3.33 5.41 -0.37
N LEU A 30 -2.38 4.59 0.10
CA LEU A 30 -2.65 3.38 0.86
C LEU A 30 -2.27 3.61 2.31
N GLY A 31 -3.21 3.42 3.22
CA GLY A 31 -2.91 3.25 4.64
C GLY A 31 -2.59 1.78 4.88
N VAL A 32 -1.35 1.51 5.31
CA VAL A 32 -0.86 0.17 5.65
C VAL A 32 -0.51 0.11 7.12
N GLU A 33 -0.74 -1.04 7.73
CA GLU A 33 -0.41 -1.26 9.12
C GLU A 33 0.16 -2.65 9.36
N THR A 34 1.05 -2.73 10.34
CA THR A 34 1.51 -3.95 10.98
C THR A 34 1.07 -3.92 12.45
N ARG A 35 1.51 -4.90 13.26
CA ARG A 35 1.34 -4.85 14.71
C ARG A 35 2.05 -3.66 15.37
N GLU A 36 3.11 -3.17 14.75
CA GLU A 36 4.02 -2.17 15.36
C GLU A 36 3.91 -0.78 14.73
N VAL A 37 3.42 -0.68 13.49
CA VAL A 37 3.50 0.55 12.71
C VAL A 37 2.25 0.76 11.90
N GLU A 38 1.82 2.01 11.81
CA GLU A 38 0.89 2.52 10.81
C GLU A 38 1.64 3.46 9.86
N ALA A 39 1.39 3.38 8.56
CA ALA A 39 2.04 4.22 7.58
C ALA A 39 1.14 4.52 6.40
N TYR A 40 1.41 5.64 5.73
CA TYR A 40 0.75 6.02 4.49
C TYR A 40 1.75 5.97 3.32
N LEU A 41 1.39 5.22 2.29
CA LEU A 41 2.14 5.12 1.04
C LEU A 41 1.39 5.89 -0.04
N VAL A 42 2.06 6.86 -0.64
CA VAL A 42 1.53 7.68 -1.73
C VAL A 42 2.17 7.22 -3.02
N PHE A 43 1.33 6.82 -3.96
CA PHE A 43 1.70 6.39 -5.30
C PHE A 43 1.28 7.47 -6.29
N THR A 44 2.15 7.83 -7.23
CA THR A 44 1.87 8.86 -8.25
C THR A 44 2.13 8.33 -9.65
N GLY A 45 1.51 8.98 -10.64
CA GLY A 45 1.60 8.53 -12.04
C GLY A 45 0.85 7.22 -12.26
N LEU A 46 -0.33 7.08 -11.65
CA LEU A 46 -1.13 5.87 -11.74
C LEU A 46 -1.57 5.58 -13.17
N THR A 47 -1.42 4.32 -13.57
CA THR A 47 -1.96 3.81 -14.84
C THR A 47 -2.54 2.41 -14.68
N GLY A 48 -3.51 2.07 -15.53
CA GLY A 48 -4.07 0.71 -15.58
C GLY A 48 -4.80 0.29 -14.30
N LEU A 49 -5.39 1.24 -13.57
CA LEU A 49 -6.22 0.96 -12.40
C LEU A 49 -7.34 -0.01 -12.79
N ARG A 50 -7.45 -1.10 -12.06
CA ARG A 50 -8.56 -2.04 -12.15
C ARG A 50 -8.98 -2.44 -10.74
N VAL A 51 -10.29 -2.39 -10.51
CA VAL A 51 -10.93 -2.82 -9.26
C VAL A 51 -11.91 -3.94 -9.63
N THR A 52 -11.68 -5.14 -9.09
CA THR A 52 -12.58 -6.30 -9.30
C THR A 52 -13.22 -6.77 -7.99
N GLY A 53 -12.69 -6.34 -6.85
CA GLY A 53 -13.21 -6.65 -5.52
C GLY A 53 -12.52 -5.84 -4.45
N TRP A 54 -13.18 -5.66 -3.31
CA TRP A 54 -12.59 -5.04 -2.13
C TRP A 54 -13.33 -5.50 -0.88
N GLY A 55 -12.60 -6.10 0.05
CA GLY A 55 -13.11 -6.67 1.28
C GLY A 55 -11.98 -7.02 2.24
N HIS A 56 -12.33 -7.69 3.33
CA HIS A 56 -11.36 -8.06 4.37
C HIS A 56 -10.24 -8.96 3.83
N GLU A 57 -10.57 -9.92 2.95
CA GLU A 57 -9.59 -10.83 2.35
C GLU A 57 -8.61 -10.08 1.44
N GLU A 58 -9.12 -9.19 0.58
CA GLU A 58 -8.26 -8.39 -0.30
C GLU A 58 -7.33 -7.45 0.47
N ALA A 59 -7.83 -6.85 1.55
CA ALA A 59 -7.03 -5.94 2.37
C ALA A 59 -5.86 -6.63 3.09
N GLY A 60 -5.93 -7.95 3.28
CA GLY A 60 -4.89 -8.75 3.94
C GLY A 60 -3.69 -9.10 3.07
N ARG A 61 -3.72 -8.77 1.77
CA ARG A 61 -2.62 -9.07 0.84
C ARG A 61 -2.22 -7.83 0.07
N ILE A 62 -0.95 -7.46 0.18
CA ILE A 62 -0.34 -6.37 -0.58
C ILE A 62 0.93 -6.88 -1.23
N GLU A 63 1.03 -6.69 -2.53
CA GLU A 63 2.23 -6.96 -3.30
C GLU A 63 2.62 -5.69 -4.04
N VAL A 64 3.89 -5.30 -3.89
CA VAL A 64 4.48 -4.18 -4.62
C VAL A 64 5.74 -4.70 -5.29
N ALA A 65 5.64 -4.94 -6.59
CA ALA A 65 6.73 -5.46 -7.40
C ALA A 65 7.40 -4.32 -8.17
N PRO A 66 8.72 -4.07 -7.97
CA PRO A 66 9.43 -3.11 -8.79
C PRO A 66 9.56 -3.65 -10.22
N ARG A 67 9.37 -2.77 -11.20
CA ARG A 67 9.52 -3.05 -12.62
C ARG A 67 10.59 -2.13 -13.20
N ASP A 68 11.69 -2.75 -13.65
CA ASP A 68 12.78 -2.13 -14.43
C ASP A 68 13.23 -0.74 -13.94
N GLY A 69 13.24 -0.53 -12.60
CA GLY A 69 13.72 0.70 -11.96
C GLY A 69 12.81 1.93 -12.10
N GLN A 70 11.65 1.83 -12.75
CA GLN A 70 10.86 3.00 -13.14
C GLN A 70 9.37 2.95 -12.75
N PHE A 71 8.83 1.75 -12.49
CA PHE A 71 7.43 1.60 -12.07
C PHE A 71 7.30 0.57 -10.94
N ALA A 72 6.22 0.66 -10.17
CA ALA A 72 5.78 -0.36 -9.23
C ALA A 72 4.44 -0.92 -9.69
N ASP A 73 4.38 -2.23 -9.94
CA ASP A 73 3.12 -2.96 -10.05
C ASP A 73 2.60 -3.18 -8.62
N VAL A 74 1.39 -2.69 -8.35
CA VAL A 74 0.72 -2.81 -7.05
C VAL A 74 -0.48 -3.72 -7.20
N LEU A 75 -0.56 -4.74 -6.34
CA LEU A 75 -1.68 -5.65 -6.22
C LEU A 75 -2.14 -5.70 -4.77
N LEU A 76 -3.41 -5.37 -4.54
CA LEU A 76 -4.12 -5.56 -3.28
C LEU A 76 -5.11 -6.70 -3.46
N GLY A 77 -5.00 -7.74 -2.64
CA GLY A 77 -5.74 -8.98 -2.81
C GLY A 77 -5.08 -9.93 -3.79
N SER A 78 -5.80 -10.34 -4.84
CA SER A 78 -5.37 -11.34 -5.81
C SER A 78 -5.56 -10.86 -7.25
N GLU A 79 -4.92 -11.52 -8.21
CA GLU A 79 -5.08 -11.22 -9.65
C GLU A 79 -6.53 -11.31 -10.14
N VAL A 80 -7.39 -12.06 -9.45
CA VAL A 80 -8.79 -12.29 -9.81
C VAL A 80 -9.77 -11.39 -9.04
N SER A 81 -9.52 -11.15 -7.76
CA SER A 81 -10.31 -10.28 -6.88
C SER A 81 -9.41 -9.34 -6.10
N GLY A 82 -9.56 -8.03 -6.33
CA GLY A 82 -8.72 -7.04 -5.69
C GLY A 82 -8.65 -5.71 -6.42
N ILE A 83 -7.61 -4.96 -6.08
CA ILE A 83 -7.24 -3.71 -6.73
C ILE A 83 -5.84 -3.84 -7.30
N ARG A 84 -5.67 -3.49 -8.57
CA ARG A 84 -4.34 -3.44 -9.20
C ARG A 84 -4.14 -2.14 -9.93
N PHE A 85 -2.91 -1.65 -9.92
CA PHE A 85 -2.49 -0.50 -10.70
C PHE A 85 -0.97 -0.49 -10.86
N ARG A 86 -0.50 0.33 -11.78
CA ARG A 86 0.91 0.69 -11.91
C ARG A 86 1.11 2.11 -11.40
N ALA A 87 2.23 2.34 -10.72
CA ALA A 87 2.64 3.67 -10.29
C ALA A 87 4.06 3.96 -10.80
N ALA A 88 4.33 5.21 -11.16
CA ALA A 88 5.69 5.64 -11.52
C ALA A 88 6.56 5.79 -10.28
N GLU A 89 5.97 6.29 -9.19
CA GLU A 89 6.69 6.53 -7.94
C GLU A 89 5.88 6.08 -6.74
N VAL A 90 6.60 5.81 -5.65
CA VAL A 90 6.03 5.52 -4.34
C VAL A 90 6.83 6.26 -3.27
N ARG A 91 6.12 6.98 -2.42
CA ARG A 91 6.68 7.74 -1.31
C ARG A 91 5.97 7.35 -0.03
N GLN A 92 6.73 7.15 1.04
CA GLN A 92 6.16 7.06 2.38
C GLN A 92 5.92 8.48 2.92
N ALA A 93 4.65 8.83 3.15
CA ALA A 93 4.25 10.18 3.57
C ALA A 93 4.23 10.35 5.09
N GLU A 94 3.71 9.37 5.81
CA GLU A 94 3.62 9.40 7.27
C GLU A 94 3.90 8.00 7.84
N ARG A 95 4.49 7.96 9.04
CA ARG A 95 4.79 6.75 9.79
C ARG A 95 4.55 7.00 11.27
N ARG A 96 3.68 6.21 11.88
CA ARG A 96 3.37 6.24 13.30
C ARG A 96 3.68 4.89 13.92
N ALA A 97 4.42 4.87 15.02
CA ALA A 97 4.56 3.67 15.84
C ALA A 97 3.22 3.42 16.55
N ARG A 98 2.73 2.17 16.48
CA ARG A 98 1.61 1.74 17.29
C ARG A 98 2.12 1.48 18.71
N PRO A 99 1.51 2.06 19.75
CA PRO A 99 1.88 1.75 21.12
C PRO A 99 1.65 0.25 21.38
N ALA A 100 2.54 -0.37 22.14
CA ALA A 100 2.36 -1.76 22.53
C ALA A 100 1.02 -1.90 23.26
N PRO A 101 0.21 -2.93 22.96
CA PRO A 101 -1.03 -3.16 23.67
C PRO A 101 -0.73 -3.29 25.18
N GLY A 102 -1.24 -2.35 25.98
CA GLY A 102 -1.02 -2.30 27.43
C GLY A 102 0.02 -1.28 27.94
N SER A 103 0.47 -0.33 27.12
CA SER A 103 1.24 0.81 27.65
C SER A 103 0.29 1.89 28.23
N PRO A 104 0.52 2.37 29.47
CA PRO A 104 -0.32 3.37 30.13
C PRO A 104 -0.19 4.78 29.54
#